data_AF-A0A1I2M1C8-F1
#
_entry.id   AF-A0A1I2M1C8-F1
#
_cell.length_a   1.000
_cell.length_b   1.000
_cell.length_c   1.000
_cell.angle_alpha   90.00
_cell.angle_beta   90.00
_cell.angle_gamma   90.00
#
_symmetry.space_group_name_H-M   'P 1'
#
loop_
_entity.id
_entity.type
_entity.pdbx_description
1 polymer ?
#
loop_
_entity_poly.entity_id
_entity_poly.type
_entity_poly.pdbx_seq_one_letter_code
_entity_poly.pdbx_strand_id
1 'polypeptide(L)' 'MRDTLSHLVRFLAVMLLVDAVGLGAWALFPAGTAPRTYVLFGTLLVAPIVAFLVTYGPEVVSETD' A
#
# COMPACT_ATOMS: atom_id res chain seq x y z
N MET A 1 22.07 -7.75 -4.46
CA MET A 1 21.39 -8.20 -3.22
C MET A 1 21.01 -7.04 -2.31
N ARG A 2 21.90 -6.08 -2.05
CA ARG A 2 21.61 -4.93 -1.16
C ARG A 2 20.50 -4.03 -1.71
N ASP A 3 20.49 -3.81 -3.02
CA ASP A 3 19.44 -3.02 -3.69
C ASP A 3 18.10 -3.75 -3.63
N THR A 4 18.07 -5.05 -3.96
CA THR A 4 16.86 -5.88 -3.84
C THR A 4 16.26 -5.86 -2.43
N LEU A 5 17.10 -5.96 -1.40
CA LEU A 5 16.66 -5.86 0.00
C LEU A 5 16.11 -4.47 0.30
N SER A 6 16.75 -3.41 -0.22
CA SER A 6 16.30 -2.03 -0.05
C SER A 6 14.94 -1.78 -0.69
N HIS A 7 14.72 -2.25 -1.93
CA HIS A 7 13.41 -2.17 -2.59
C HIS A 7 12.35 -2.97 -1.84
N LEU A 8 12.67 -4.19 -1.38
CA LEU A 8 11.74 -5.01 -0.60
C LEU A 8 11.35 -4.32 0.72
N VAL A 9 12.33 -3.78 1.46
CA VAL A 9 12.06 -3.07 2.72
C VAL A 9 11.21 -1.83 2.47
N ARG A 10 11.52 -1.05 1.42
CA ARG A 10 10.73 0.12 1.03
C ARG A 10 9.30 -0.27 0.66
N PHE A 11 9.14 -1.31 -0.14
CA PHE A 11 7.83 -1.84 -0.53
C PHE A 11 7.01 -2.24 0.70
N LEU A 12 7.59 -3.05 1.58
CA LEU A 12 6.91 -3.50 2.80
C LEU A 12 6.57 -2.34 3.73
N ALA A 13 7.48 -1.37 3.90
CA ALA A 13 7.24 -0.19 4.71
C ALA A 13 6.08 0.65 4.18
N VAL A 14 6.01 0.89 2.87
CA VAL A 14 4.90 1.63 2.25
C VAL A 14 3.59 0.86 2.37
N MET A 15 3.60 -0.45 2.10
CA MET A 15 2.42 -1.31 2.21
C MET A 15 1.84 -1.27 3.63
N LEU A 16 2.68 -1.48 4.65
CA LEU A 16 2.27 -1.46 6.05
C LEU A 16 1.76 -0.08 6.50
N LEU A 17 2.33 1.01 5.96
CA LEU A 17 1.86 2.36 6.24
C LEU A 17 0.47 2.60 5.66
N VAL A 18 0.22 2.16 4.43
CA VAL A 18 -1.11 2.24 3.81
C VAL A 18 -2.12 1.37 4.56
N ASP A 19 -1.74 0.16 4.98
CA ASP A 19 -2.59 -0.71 5.80
C ASP A 19 -2.95 -0.05 7.13
N ALA A 20 -1.99 0.58 7.82
CA ALA A 20 -2.25 1.30 9.06
C ALA A 20 -3.27 2.44 8.87
N VAL A 21 -3.16 3.19 7.76
CA VAL A 21 -4.13 4.24 7.40
C VAL A 21 -5.50 3.63 7.11
N GLY A 22 -5.57 2.53 6.36
CA GLY A 22 -6.82 1.84 6.04
C GLY A 22 -7.52 1.26 7.29
N LEU A 23 -6.74 0.70 8.23
CA LEU A 23 -7.25 0.26 9.53
C LEU A 23 -7.75 1.44 10.38
N GLY A 24 -7.05 2.57 10.32
CA GLY A 24 -7.51 3.82 10.92
C GLY A 24 -8.84 4.29 10.36
N ALA A 25 -9.00 4.30 9.03
CA ALA A 25 -10.26 4.61 8.37
C ALA A 25 -11.37 3.60 8.72
N TRP A 26 -11.05 2.32 8.78
CA TRP A 26 -11.99 1.26 9.16
C TRP A 26 -12.52 1.42 10.60
N ALA A 27 -11.67 1.92 11.50
CA ALA A 27 -12.04 2.15 12.90
C ALA A 27 -13.09 3.27 13.06
N LEU A 28 -13.22 4.18 12.08
CA LEU A 28 -14.20 5.26 12.11
C LEU A 28 -15.64 4.80 11.84
N PHE A 29 -15.82 3.61 11.24
CA PHE A 29 -17.15 3.09 10.89
C PHE A 29 -17.71 2.16 11.98
N PRO A 30 -19.03 2.17 12.22
CA PRO A 30 -19.66 1.26 13.17
C PRO A 30 -19.49 -0.22 12.77
N ALA A 31 -19.44 -1.10 13.77
CA ALA A 31 -19.37 -2.54 13.56
C ALA A 31 -20.58 -3.06 12.78
N GLY A 32 -20.35 -4.06 11.91
CA GLY A 32 -21.41 -4.70 11.12
C GLY A 32 -21.91 -3.90 9.92
N THR A 33 -21.33 -2.74 9.63
CA THR A 33 -21.72 -1.91 8.49
C THR A 33 -20.93 -2.28 7.22
N ALA A 34 -21.58 -2.25 6.05
CA ALA A 34 -20.95 -2.51 4.77
C ALA A 34 -19.69 -1.64 4.47
N PRO A 35 -19.64 -0.34 4.86
CA PRO A 35 -18.45 0.49 4.70
C PRO A 35 -17.18 -0.11 5.32
N ARG A 36 -17.28 -0.79 6.46
CA ARG A 36 -16.10 -1.46 7.06
C ARG A 36 -15.52 -2.51 6.12
N THR A 37 -16.37 -3.33 5.52
CA THR A 37 -15.95 -4.36 4.57
C THR A 37 -15.29 -3.72 3.34
N TYR A 38 -15.90 -2.66 2.79
CA TYR A 38 -15.33 -1.95 1.64
C TYR A 38 -13.98 -1.31 1.94
N VAL A 39 -13.80 -0.72 3.12
CA VAL A 39 -12.52 -0.14 3.53
C VAL A 39 -11.45 -1.21 3.65
N LEU A 40 -11.73 -2.35 4.28
CA LEU A 40 -10.77 -3.44 4.41
C LEU A 40 -10.38 -4.02 3.04
N PHE A 41 -11.36 -4.39 2.22
CA PHE A 41 -11.10 -4.94 0.88
C PHE A 41 -10.41 -3.92 -0.03
N GLY A 42 -10.84 -2.66 0.02
CA GLY A 42 -10.22 -1.58 -0.74
C GLY A 42 -8.76 -1.38 -0.34
N THR A 43 -8.46 -1.36 0.97
CA THR A 43 -7.10 -1.23 1.48
C THR A 43 -6.23 -2.41 1.04
N LEU A 44 -6.76 -3.64 1.09
CA LEU A 44 -6.04 -4.86 0.71
C LEU A 44 -5.58 -4.85 -0.76
N LEU A 45 -6.33 -4.19 -1.63
CA LEU A 45 -5.97 -4.01 -3.05
C LEU A 45 -5.08 -2.78 -3.26
N VAL A 46 -5.41 -1.65 -2.61
CA VAL A 46 -4.71 -0.37 -2.81
C VAL A 46 -3.31 -0.40 -2.21
N ALA A 47 -3.10 -1.03 -1.05
CA ALA A 47 -1.81 -1.10 -0.38
C ALA A 47 -0.68 -1.68 -1.25
N PRO A 48 -0.81 -2.88 -1.87
CA PRO A 48 0.23 -3.42 -2.74
C PRO A 48 0.44 -2.59 -4.01
N ILE A 49 -0.63 -1.99 -4.58
CA ILE A 49 -0.52 -1.14 -5.78
C ILE A 49 0.28 0.13 -5.46
N VAL A 50 -0.06 0.83 -4.37
CA VAL A 50 0.65 2.05 -3.94
C VAL A 50 2.09 1.72 -3.58
N ALA A 51 2.33 0.64 -2.83
CA ALA A 51 3.68 0.19 -2.50
C ALA A 51 4.53 -0.12 -3.75
N PHE A 52 3.92 -0.74 -4.75
CA PHE A 52 4.58 -1.02 -6.04
C PHE A 52 4.94 0.27 -6.77
N LEU A 53 3.97 1.17 -6.98
CA LEU A 53 4.18 2.41 -7.70
C LEU A 53 5.21 3.33 -7.03
N VAL A 54 5.18 3.43 -5.70
CA VAL A 54 6.13 4.27 -4.95
C VAL A 54 7.54 3.68 -4.95
N THR A 55 7.66 2.35 -4.97
CA THR A 55 8.96 1.67 -4.91
C THR A 55 9.62 1.57 -6.28
N TYR A 56 8.86 1.20 -7.31
CA TYR A 56 9.38 0.87 -8.65
C TYR A 56 8.98 1.87 -9.74
N GLY A 57 7.97 2.71 -9.51
CA GLY A 57 7.49 3.68 -10.51
C GLY A 57 8.57 4.64 -11.04
N PRO A 58 9.47 5.20 -10.20
CA PRO A 58 10.56 6.07 -10.68
C PRO A 58 11.53 5.39 -11.66
N GLU A 59 11.71 4.07 -11.53
CA GLU A 59 12.60 3.28 -12.39
C GLU A 59 11.98 3.11 -13.78
N VAL A 60 10.66 2.92 -13.86
CA VAL A 60 9.91 2.78 -15.12
C VAL A 60 9.94 4.07 -15.96
N VAL A 61 9.94 5.24 -15.32
CA VAL A 61 9.99 6.53 -16.02
C VAL A 61 11.38 6.83 -16.58
N SER A 62 12.44 6.35 -15.92
CA SER A 62 13.83 6.66 -16.28
C SER A 62 14.33 5.90 -17.51
N GLU A 63 13.59 4.89 -18.00
CA GLU A 63 13.96 4.06 -19.16
C GLU A 63 13.44 4.62 -20.50
N THR A 64 12.80 5.81 -20.49
CA THR A 64 12.17 6.45 -21.66
C THR A 64 12.86 7.75 -22.10
N ASP A 65 14.17 7.89 -21.85
CA ASP A 65 15.03 8.96 -22.39
C ASP A 65 16.08 8.40 -23.37
#